data_AF-A0A7C7A8H4-F1
#
_entry.id   AF-A0A7C7A8H4-F1
#
_cell.length_a   1.000
_cell.length_b   1.000
_cell.length_c   1.000
_cell.angle_alpha   90.00
_cell.angle_beta   90.00
_cell.angle_gamma   90.00
#
_symmetry.space_group_name_H-M   'P 1'
#
loop_
_entity.id
_entity.type
_entity.pdbx_description
1 polymer ?
#
loop_
_entity_poly.entity_id
_entity_poly.type
_entity_poly.pdbx_seq_one_letter_code
_entity_poly.pdbx_strand_id
1 'polypeptide(L)'
;MAFAVLTLSQLAQALNVRSDKSIFKVGLFTNKYMIFALIVAILLQVILIVTPLNTIFGLRNINVYDWDIIIAMSVTPLLVMEVVKFFKKQY
;
A
#
# COMPACT_ATOMS: atom_id res chain seq x y z
N MET A 1 14.48 -1.13 1.56
CA MET A 1 13.62 -0.37 0.63
C MET A 1 12.62 -1.26 -0.10
N ALA A 2 13.06 -2.26 -0.89
CA ALA A 2 12.16 -3.13 -1.68
C ALA A 2 11.00 -3.77 -0.89
N PHE A 3 11.26 -4.32 0.30
CA PHE A 3 10.21 -4.87 1.17
C PHE A 3 9.12 -3.84 1.47
N ALA A 4 9.52 -2.62 1.87
CA ALA A 4 8.58 -1.57 2.22
C ALA A 4 7.76 -1.08 1.02
N VAL A 5 8.37 -1.00 -0.16
CA VAL A 5 7.67 -0.71 -1.42
C VAL A 5 6.63 -1.79 -1.70
N LEU A 6 7.03 -3.07 -1.64
CA LEU A 6 6.16 -4.20 -1.96
C LEU A 6 4.95 -4.28 -1.02
N THR A 7 5.15 -4.15 0.29
CA THR A 7 4.05 -4.23 1.26
C THR A 7 3.08 -3.05 1.10
N LEU A 8 3.58 -1.83 0.92
CA LEU A 8 2.73 -0.66 0.67
C LEU A 8 2.01 -0.75 -0.68
N SER A 9 2.69 -1.24 -1.73
CA SER A 9 2.07 -1.54 -3.02
C SER A 9 0.94 -2.54 -2.90
N GLN A 10 1.12 -3.62 -2.13
CA GLN A 10 0.07 -4.62 -1.92
C GLN A 10 -1.13 -4.04 -1.17
N LEU A 11 -0.89 -3.18 -0.18
CA LEU A 11 -1.94 -2.46 0.53
C LEU A 11 -2.73 -1.52 -0.40
N ALA A 12 -2.04 -0.78 -1.26
CA ALA A 12 -2.66 0.07 -2.28
C ALA A 12 -3.43 -0.76 -3.32
N GLN A 13 -2.89 -1.92 -3.72
CA GLN A 13 -3.56 -2.85 -4.63
C GLN A 13 -4.81 -3.47 -4.01
N ALA A 14 -4.77 -3.84 -2.73
CA ALA A 14 -5.92 -4.38 -2.02
C ALA A 14 -7.10 -3.39 -2.09
N LEU A 15 -6.84 -2.09 -1.88
CA LEU A 15 -7.85 -1.03 -2.00
C LEU A 15 -8.48 -1.01 -3.40
N ASN A 16 -7.68 -1.26 -4.43
CA ASN A 16 -8.18 -1.29 -5.80
C ASN A 16 -9.01 -2.56 -6.08
N VAL A 17 -8.56 -3.74 -5.66
CA VAL A 17 -9.23 -5.03 -5.93
C VAL A 17 -10.55 -5.17 -5.17
N ARG A 18 -10.74 -4.45 -4.05
CA ARG A 18 -11.97 -4.51 -3.24
C ARG A 18 -13.26 -4.27 -4.04
N SER A 19 -13.22 -3.50 -5.12
CA SER A 19 -14.40 -3.22 -5.94
C SER A 19 -14.04 -3.18 -7.41
N ASP A 20 -14.92 -3.67 -8.27
CA ASP A 20 -14.81 -3.49 -9.72
C ASP A 20 -14.97 -2.01 -10.13
N LYS A 21 -15.59 -1.20 -9.27
CA LYS A 21 -15.75 0.24 -9.48
C LYS A 21 -14.47 1.00 -9.08
N SER A 22 -14.30 2.16 -9.69
CA SER A 22 -13.21 3.11 -9.40
C SER A 22 -13.21 3.51 -7.91
N ILE A 23 -12.02 3.64 -7.33
CA ILE A 23 -11.82 4.02 -5.92
C ILE A 23 -12.43 5.42 -5.66
N PHE A 24 -12.40 6.30 -6.66
CA PHE A 24 -13.02 7.62 -6.59
C PHE A 24 -14.55 7.60 -6.50
N LYS A 25 -15.21 6.54 -7.01
CA LYS A 25 -16.67 6.38 -6.91
C LYS A 25 -17.11 5.67 -5.63
N VAL A 26 -16.31 4.70 -5.17
CA VAL A 26 -16.63 3.89 -3.98
C VAL A 26 -16.24 4.59 -2.69
N GLY A 27 -15.26 5.50 -2.74
CA GLY A 27 -14.71 6.18 -1.58
C GLY A 27 -13.78 5.28 -0.76
N LEU A 28 -12.69 5.86 -0.23
CA LEU A 28 -11.70 5.13 0.56
C LEU A 28 -12.27 4.65 1.92
N PHE A 29 -13.26 5.37 2.48
CA PHE A 29 -13.78 5.16 3.83
C PHE A 29 -15.01 4.24 3.93
N THR A 30 -15.46 3.66 2.83
CA THR A 30 -16.68 2.83 2.83
C THR A 30 -16.52 1.46 3.48
N ASN A 31 -15.28 0.96 3.67
CA ASN A 31 -15.04 -0.27 4.42
C ASN A 31 -14.08 -0.02 5.60
N LYS A 32 -14.65 0.10 6.80
CA LYS A 32 -13.90 0.34 8.04
C LYS A 32 -12.95 -0.79 8.40
N TYR A 33 -13.32 -2.06 8.11
CA TYR A 33 -12.44 -3.20 8.34
C TYR A 33 -11.20 -3.15 7.46
N MET A 34 -11.35 -2.67 6.23
CA MET A 34 -10.22 -2.52 5.31
C MET A 34 -9.25 -1.45 5.76
N ILE A 35 -9.75 -0.30 6.23
CA ILE A 35 -8.92 0.75 6.79
C ILE A 35 -8.22 0.25 8.05
N PHE A 36 -8.92 -0.50 8.89
CA PHE A 36 -8.31 -1.10 10.08
C PHE A 36 -7.17 -2.05 9.69
N ALA A 37 -7.38 -2.92 8.70
CA ALA A 37 -6.33 -3.82 8.19
C ALA A 37 -5.13 -3.04 7.63
N LEU A 38 -5.36 -1.94 6.90
CA LEU A 38 -4.33 -1.02 6.42
C LEU A 38 -3.51 -0.42 7.57
N ILE A 39 -4.19 0.12 8.58
CA ILE A 39 -3.54 0.73 9.75
C ILE A 39 -2.69 -0.32 10.48
N VAL A 40 -3.24 -1.51 10.74
CA VAL A 40 -2.52 -2.59 11.41
C VAL A 40 -1.30 -3.01 10.60
N ALA A 41 -1.42 -3.14 9.28
CA ALA A 41 -0.31 -3.52 8.41
C ALA A 41 0.81 -2.47 8.41
N ILE A 42 0.47 -1.18 8.33
CA ILE A 42 1.44 -0.07 8.41
C ILE A 42 2.13 -0.07 9.78
N LEU A 43 1.38 -0.27 10.87
CA LEU A 43 1.96 -0.35 12.22
C LEU A 43 2.94 -1.50 12.35
N LEU A 44 2.56 -2.70 11.90
CA LEU A 44 3.46 -3.87 11.91
C LEU A 44 4.71 -3.61 11.09
N GLN A 45 4.59 -2.95 9.94
CA GLN A 45 5.73 -2.60 9.11
C GLN A 45 6.67 -1.60 9.79
N VAL A 46 6.13 -0.58 10.47
CA VAL A 46 6.94 0.37 11.24
C VAL A 46 7.64 -0.34 12.41
N ILE A 47 6.93 -1.20 13.14
CA ILE A 47 7.50 -2.01 14.23
C ILE A 47 8.65 -2.85 13.70
N LEU A 48 8.47 -3.56 12.58
CA LEU A 48 9.52 -4.38 11.98
C LEU A 48 10.76 -3.57 11.59
N ILE A 49 10.60 -2.35 11.10
CA ILE A 49 11.71 -1.49 10.68
C ILE A 49 12.47 -0.94 11.90
N VAL A 50 11.75 -0.46 12.91
CA VAL A 50 12.31 0.26 14.07
C VAL A 50 12.91 -0.70 15.11
N THR A 51 12.31 -1.88 15.30
CA THR A 51 12.78 -2.87 16.27
C THR A 51 13.91 -3.73 15.69
N PRO A 52 14.73 -4.39 16.52
CA PRO A 52 15.76 -5.33 16.05
C PRO A 52 15.19 -6.55 15.32
N LEU A 53 13.86 -6.69 15.22
CA LEU A 53 13.21 -7.68 14.35
C LEU A 53 13.68 -7.52 12.89
N ASN A 54 14.07 -6.33 12.46
CA ASN A 54 14.66 -6.12 11.13
C ASN A 54 15.82 -7.10 10.85
N THR A 55 16.65 -7.44 11.83
CA THR A 55 17.77 -8.38 11.67
C THR A 55 17.31 -9.81 11.37
N ILE A 56 16.21 -10.25 12.00
CA ILE A 56 15.62 -11.59 11.79
C ILE A 56 15.04 -11.70 10.38
N PHE A 57 14.46 -10.61 9.85
CA PHE A 57 13.90 -10.54 8.51
C PHE A 57 14.92 -10.11 7.43
N GLY A 58 16.20 -9.93 7.79
CA GLY A 58 17.24 -9.46 6.86
C GLY A 58 16.99 -8.05 6.32
N LEU A 59 16.21 -7.25 7.04
CA LEU A 59 15.86 -5.88 6.69
C LEU A 59 16.93 -4.91 7.22
N ARG A 60 17.33 -3.97 6.38
CA ARG A 60 18.16 -2.84 6.80
C ARG A 60 17.27 -1.70 7.28
N ASN A 61 17.76 -0.95 8.27
CA ASN A 61 17.14 0.31 8.66
C ASN A 61 17.00 1.23 7.44
N ILE A 62 15.79 1.72 7.20
CA ILE A 62 15.45 2.58 6.07
C ILE A 62 15.69 4.02 6.51
N ASN A 63 16.38 4.82 5.70
CA ASN A 63 16.56 6.22 6.02
C ASN A 63 15.23 6.98 5.81
N VAL A 64 14.98 8.01 6.61
CA VAL A 64 13.77 8.84 6.49
C VAL A 64 13.68 9.45 5.08
N TYR A 65 14.82 9.74 4.46
CA TYR A 65 14.92 10.26 3.10
C TYR A 65 14.54 9.26 2.00
N ASP A 66 14.43 7.96 2.28
CA ASP A 66 14.04 6.97 1.25
C ASP A 66 12.51 6.79 1.17
N TRP A 67 11.77 7.37 2.13
CA TRP A 67 10.32 7.17 2.23
C TRP A 67 9.54 7.85 1.11
N ASP A 68 10.05 8.94 0.55
CA ASP A 68 9.47 9.62 -0.60
C ASP A 68 9.42 8.71 -1.85
N ILE A 69 10.54 8.04 -2.15
CA ILE A 69 10.66 7.07 -3.24
C ILE A 69 9.78 5.86 -2.95
N ILE A 70 9.74 5.41 -1.70
CA ILE A 70 8.90 4.28 -1.30
C ILE A 70 7.42 4.59 -1.53
N ILE A 71 6.97 5.77 -1.11
CA ILE A 71 5.58 6.21 -1.31
C ILE A 71 5.30 6.37 -2.81
N ALA A 72 6.18 7.03 -3.56
CA ALA A 72 6.00 7.22 -5.01
C ALA A 72 5.88 5.88 -5.76
N MET A 73 6.76 4.91 -5.47
CA MET A 73 6.70 3.58 -6.08
C MET A 73 5.49 2.79 -5.61
N SER A 74 5.12 2.87 -4.33
CA SER A 74 4.00 2.10 -3.79
C SER A 74 2.64 2.50 -4.37
N VAL A 75 2.48 3.76 -4.75
CA VAL A 75 1.25 4.30 -5.38
C VAL A 75 1.12 3.90 -6.85
N THR A 76 2.22 3.54 -7.51
CA THR A 76 2.25 3.16 -8.94
C THR A 76 1.22 2.08 -9.31
N PRO A 77 1.15 0.90 -8.64
CA PRO A 77 0.15 -0.12 -8.98
C PRO A 77 -1.30 0.37 -8.82
N LEU A 78 -1.57 1.22 -7.82
CA LEU A 78 -2.90 1.80 -7.63
C LEU A 78 -3.26 2.71 -8.82
N LEU A 79 -2.34 3.57 -9.26
CA LEU A 79 -2.53 4.42 -10.43
C LEU A 79 -2.74 3.60 -11.70
N VAL A 80 -1.90 2.58 -11.92
CA VAL A 80 -2.01 1.70 -13.08
C VAL A 80 -3.37 1.02 -13.12
N MET A 81 -3.83 0.45 -12.00
CA MET A 81 -5.12 -0.21 -11.92
C MET A 81 -6.29 0.76 -12.11
N GLU A 82 -6.19 1.98 -11.60
CA GLU A 82 -7.21 3.00 -11.78
C GLU A 82 -7.32 3.44 -13.25
N VAL A 83 -6.17 3.60 -13.93
CA VAL A 83 -6.09 3.84 -15.37
C VAL A 83 -6.69 2.67 -16.15
N VAL A 84 -6.35 1.43 -15.79
CA VAL A 84 -6.94 0.23 -16.40
C VAL A 84 -8.45 0.22 -16.24
N LYS A 85 -8.99 0.46 -15.03
CA LYS A 85 -10.44 0.54 -14.79
C LYS A 85 -11.10 1.68 -15.56
N PHE A 86 -10.41 2.80 -15.72
CA PHE A 86 -10.89 3.93 -16.50
C PHE A 86 -11.06 3.55 -17.98
N PHE A 87 -10.04 2.92 -18.58
CA PHE A 87 -10.11 2.45 -19.97
C PHE A 87 -11.06 1.25 -20.15
N LYS A 88 -11.17 0.39 -19.13
CA LYS A 88 -12.11 -0.75 -19.12
C LYS A 88 -13.57 -0.33 -18.88
N LYS A 89 -13.82 0.97 -18.63
CA LYS A 89 -15.08 1.71 -18.63
C LYS A 89 -16.36 0.86 -18.46
N GLN A 90 -16.95 0.94 -17.27
CA GLN A 90 -18.36 0.63 -16.99
C GLN A 90 -18.84 -0.79 -17.33
N TYR A 91 -18.74 -1.68 -16.34
CA TYR A 91 -19.88 -2.53 -15.96
C TYR A 91 -20.21 -2.24 -14.50
#